data_AF-A0AAD9PPJ8-F1
#
_entry.id   AF-A0AAD9PPJ8-F1
#
_cell.length_a   1.000
_cell.length_b   1.000
_cell.length_c   1.000
_cell.angle_alpha   90.00
_cell.angle_beta   90.00
_cell.angle_gamma   90.00
#
_symmetry.space_group_name_H-M   'P 1'
#
loop_
_entity.id
_entity.type
_entity.pdbx_description
1 polymer ?
#
loop_
_entity_poly.entity_id
_entity_poly.type
_entity_poly.pdbx_seq_one_letter_code
_entity_poly.pdbx_strand_id
1 'polypeptide(L)'
;MHPHGVFYDKGSEGALYNDHTQGELKGDDHVQPNMDRVYEWSIPENHAPTKDDENCLMWAYHSHVTPIEDINTGLIGAILTCKRGTLDSATGVRTDVDKEFVLLFNVFDENKSWLLDENIRRFCSDPEGSLSQKTDSAFVNSNKMSAINGRVFGNLEGLEMCVGDKVSWHLYGMGTDSDVHAAYFHGQVFTIDHHRQSIATVLPAMFLTANMKTVNPGTWLLNCMVTGSYDNGMYTLFNVTKCAREAEMSMPSGGTTRRYFIAAEETLWNYGPSGLNKITGEPLTKPGSESSKYFIKADNRIGGIYKKALYFEYTDDTFSTRKNRSADALHLGSLGPVIRAEVGDTIQVVFKNMASRNYSIHPIGVLYNKSNEGALYQDGTSGKDKSDDAIAQGKTYTYRWTVPEEMGPSTSDAQCLTSMYLSFVDPTKDRYSGLFGPLLVCKKGSLDSDNKQKHYREFILHFVVTLEKVSWYYEFNKQQAKNISTINEADLGYINSNKMHDINGYVYGNLPGLSTCRGERVAWHIMSAIRMHSASFYGNTILFQGKRVDSVGLIQGEPVRCTKLQIVEYTADPHRCNTLLVYVNINIHKHKTFISTR
;
A
#
# COMPACT_ATOMS: atom_id res chain seq x y z
N MET A 1 0.56 -13.27 -30.46
CA MET A 1 -0.15 -12.37 -29.52
C MET A 1 -1.09 -13.24 -28.70
N HIS A 2 -0.95 -13.22 -27.39
CA HIS A 2 -1.71 -14.04 -26.45
C HIS A 2 -2.65 -13.14 -25.63
N PRO A 3 -3.97 -13.38 -25.65
CA PRO A 3 -4.93 -12.59 -24.89
C PRO A 3 -5.30 -13.25 -23.56
N HIS A 4 -5.76 -12.44 -22.60
CA HIS A 4 -6.42 -12.89 -21.38
C HIS A 4 -7.92 -12.58 -21.47
N GLY A 5 -8.74 -13.37 -20.78
CA GLY A 5 -10.17 -13.07 -20.58
C GLY A 5 -11.08 -13.16 -21.80
N VAL A 6 -10.61 -13.74 -22.90
CA VAL A 6 -11.39 -13.98 -24.12
C VAL A 6 -11.27 -15.45 -24.54
N PHE A 7 -12.22 -15.92 -25.35
CA PHE A 7 -12.20 -17.28 -25.89
C PHE A 7 -11.44 -17.32 -27.22
N TYR A 8 -10.59 -18.32 -27.38
CA TYR A 8 -9.83 -18.59 -28.59
C TYR A 8 -9.71 -20.09 -28.85
N ASP A 9 -9.51 -20.46 -30.12
CA ASP A 9 -9.07 -21.80 -30.48
C ASP A 9 -7.54 -21.92 -30.46
N LYS A 10 -7.04 -23.14 -30.63
CA LYS A 10 -5.60 -23.43 -30.61
C LYS A 10 -4.80 -22.84 -31.77
N GLY A 11 -5.44 -22.31 -32.81
CA GLY A 11 -4.78 -21.59 -33.90
C GLY A 11 -4.79 -20.07 -33.72
N SER A 12 -5.36 -19.56 -32.62
CA SER A 12 -5.45 -18.14 -32.26
C SER A 12 -5.06 -17.87 -30.80
N GLU A 13 -4.36 -18.79 -30.15
CA GLU A 13 -3.92 -18.67 -28.74
C GLU A 13 -2.67 -17.80 -28.62
N GLY A 14 -1.72 -17.96 -29.56
CA GLY A 14 -0.50 -17.18 -29.63
C GLY A 14 0.52 -17.46 -28.53
N ALA A 15 0.63 -18.71 -28.07
CA ALA A 15 1.55 -19.13 -27.01
C ALA A 15 2.22 -20.47 -27.33
N LEU A 16 3.55 -20.46 -27.46
CA LEU A 16 4.32 -21.65 -27.83
C LEU A 16 4.56 -22.58 -26.62
N TYR A 17 3.85 -23.71 -26.57
CA TYR A 17 4.13 -24.81 -25.64
C TYR A 17 3.74 -26.17 -26.23
N ASN A 18 4.09 -27.25 -25.51
CA ASN A 18 3.76 -28.61 -25.92
C ASN A 18 2.29 -28.94 -25.60
N ASP A 19 1.42 -28.63 -26.56
CA ASP A 19 -0.04 -28.77 -26.54
C ASP A 19 -0.55 -29.83 -27.53
N HIS A 20 0.37 -30.57 -28.16
CA HIS A 20 0.12 -31.57 -29.22
C HIS A 20 -0.45 -31.03 -30.54
N THR A 21 -0.45 -29.72 -30.79
CA THR A 21 -0.85 -29.14 -32.08
C THR A 21 0.31 -29.18 -33.09
N GLN A 22 -0.01 -29.22 -34.38
CA GLN A 22 0.96 -29.31 -35.48
C GLN A 22 0.49 -28.50 -36.68
N GLY A 23 1.42 -28.19 -37.60
CA GLY A 23 1.10 -27.53 -38.87
C GLY A 23 0.59 -26.10 -38.67
N GLU A 24 -0.51 -25.74 -39.34
CA GLU A 24 -1.08 -24.38 -39.34
C GLU A 24 -1.56 -23.90 -37.95
N LEU A 25 -1.86 -24.83 -37.04
CA LEU A 25 -2.22 -24.55 -35.64
C LEU A 25 -1.02 -24.12 -34.78
N LYS A 26 0.19 -24.08 -35.34
CA LYS A 26 1.39 -23.52 -34.70
C LYS A 26 1.80 -22.17 -35.30
N GLY A 27 1.07 -21.68 -36.30
CA GLY A 27 1.39 -20.44 -37.00
C GLY A 27 1.12 -19.17 -36.17
N ASP A 28 0.31 -19.27 -35.13
CA ASP A 28 -0.01 -18.19 -34.19
C ASP A 28 0.98 -18.10 -33.03
N ASP A 29 1.57 -19.22 -32.62
CA ASP A 29 2.50 -19.33 -31.49
C ASP A 29 3.80 -18.54 -31.69
N HIS A 30 4.25 -18.41 -32.94
CA HIS A 30 5.48 -17.71 -33.29
C HIS A 30 5.39 -17.07 -34.68
N VAL A 31 5.16 -15.76 -34.72
CA VAL A 31 5.09 -14.98 -35.96
C VAL A 31 6.49 -14.46 -36.31
N GLN A 32 7.02 -14.87 -37.46
CA GLN A 32 8.36 -14.45 -37.91
C GLN A 32 8.39 -12.96 -38.29
N PRO A 33 9.57 -12.31 -38.25
CA PRO A 33 9.72 -10.94 -38.72
C PRO A 33 9.16 -10.76 -40.15
N ASN A 34 8.39 -9.68 -40.36
CA ASN A 34 7.70 -9.35 -41.62
C ASN A 34 6.60 -10.32 -42.07
N MET A 35 6.17 -11.25 -41.22
CA MET A 35 4.98 -12.08 -41.46
C MET A 35 3.76 -11.50 -40.75
N ASP A 36 2.58 -11.76 -41.31
CA ASP A 36 1.30 -11.42 -40.74
C ASP A 36 0.57 -12.66 -40.20
N ARG A 37 -0.25 -12.44 -39.16
CA ARG A 37 -1.16 -13.44 -38.60
C ARG A 37 -2.43 -12.76 -38.14
N VAL A 38 -3.57 -13.35 -38.50
CA VAL A 38 -4.89 -12.97 -37.97
C VAL A 38 -5.18 -13.84 -36.76
N TYR A 39 -5.56 -13.20 -35.65
CA TYR A 39 -6.02 -13.86 -34.43
C TYR A 39 -7.53 -13.64 -34.31
N GLU A 40 -8.30 -14.72 -34.18
CA GLU A 40 -9.76 -14.64 -33.99
C GLU A 40 -10.12 -15.01 -32.54
N TRP A 41 -10.67 -14.04 -31.82
CA TRP A 41 -11.13 -14.21 -30.46
C TRP A 41 -12.62 -13.91 -30.37
N SER A 42 -13.33 -14.65 -29.52
CA SER A 42 -14.76 -14.43 -29.28
C SER A 42 -15.02 -14.21 -27.79
N ILE A 43 -16.13 -13.54 -27.50
CA ILE A 43 -16.58 -13.26 -26.13
C ILE A 43 -17.96 -13.92 -25.96
N PRO A 44 -17.99 -15.25 -25.72
CA PRO A 44 -19.24 -15.92 -25.36
C PRO A 44 -19.75 -15.43 -24.00
N GLU A 45 -21.02 -15.69 -23.69
CA GLU A 45 -21.69 -15.19 -22.46
C GLU A 45 -20.93 -15.55 -21.17
N ASN A 46 -20.27 -16.71 -21.12
CA ASN A 46 -19.48 -17.15 -19.97
C ASN A 46 -18.10 -16.47 -19.84
N HIS A 47 -17.69 -15.67 -20.83
CA HIS A 47 -16.50 -14.80 -20.80
C HIS A 47 -16.87 -13.32 -20.76
N ALA A 48 -18.16 -12.99 -20.81
CA ALA A 48 -18.65 -11.63 -20.66
C ALA A 48 -18.77 -11.25 -19.17
N PRO A 49 -18.71 -9.96 -18.82
CA PRO A 49 -18.96 -9.53 -17.45
C PRO A 49 -20.33 -10.01 -16.96
N THR A 50 -20.37 -10.59 -15.76
CA THR A 50 -21.59 -11.07 -15.13
C THR A 50 -22.46 -9.91 -14.66
N LYS A 51 -23.66 -10.21 -14.14
CA LYS A 51 -24.57 -9.18 -13.63
C LYS A 51 -23.94 -8.33 -12.52
N ASP A 52 -23.18 -8.97 -11.63
CA ASP A 52 -22.58 -8.35 -10.44
C ASP A 52 -21.23 -7.69 -10.75
N ASP A 53 -20.60 -8.04 -11.88
CA ASP A 53 -19.39 -7.38 -12.36
C ASP A 53 -19.65 -5.93 -12.80
N GLU A 54 -18.57 -5.16 -12.91
CA GLU A 54 -18.58 -3.86 -13.56
C GLU A 54 -19.01 -3.94 -15.03
N ASN A 55 -19.48 -2.84 -15.60
CA ASN A 55 -19.95 -2.81 -17.00
C ASN A 55 -18.86 -3.19 -18.01
N CYS A 56 -17.59 -2.95 -17.68
CA CYS A 56 -16.44 -3.39 -18.45
C CYS A 56 -15.35 -3.94 -17.52
N LEU A 57 -14.78 -5.08 -17.92
CA LEU A 57 -13.66 -5.76 -17.28
C LEU A 57 -12.39 -5.58 -18.12
N MET A 58 -11.27 -5.42 -17.43
CA MET A 58 -9.93 -5.30 -18.01
C MET A 58 -9.25 -6.65 -18.10
N TRP A 59 -8.55 -6.87 -19.22
CA TRP A 59 -7.60 -7.96 -19.43
C TRP A 59 -6.35 -7.42 -20.13
N ALA A 60 -5.29 -8.22 -20.20
CA ALA A 60 -4.12 -7.90 -21.01
C ALA A 60 -4.05 -8.76 -22.28
N TYR A 61 -3.30 -8.27 -23.26
CA TYR A 61 -2.67 -9.11 -24.27
C TYR A 61 -1.17 -8.86 -24.26
N HIS A 62 -0.37 -9.86 -24.61
CA HIS A 62 1.07 -9.73 -24.71
C HIS A 62 1.66 -10.74 -25.70
N SER A 63 2.94 -10.59 -26.06
CA SER A 63 3.65 -11.67 -26.75
C SER A 63 4.01 -12.79 -25.76
N HIS A 64 3.98 -14.03 -26.23
CA HIS A 64 4.16 -15.24 -25.41
C HIS A 64 5.11 -16.24 -26.08
N VAL A 65 6.05 -15.75 -26.89
CA VAL A 65 7.15 -16.58 -27.40
C VAL A 65 8.10 -16.87 -26.25
N THR A 66 8.62 -15.80 -25.63
CA THR A 66 9.32 -15.88 -24.37
C THR A 66 8.79 -14.74 -23.48
N PRO A 67 7.74 -14.98 -22.69
CA PRO A 67 6.91 -13.91 -22.14
C PRO A 67 7.67 -12.94 -21.21
N ILE A 68 8.72 -13.40 -20.53
CA ILE A 68 9.53 -12.53 -19.65
C ILE A 68 10.25 -11.48 -20.48
N GLU A 69 10.98 -11.88 -21.52
CA GLU A 69 11.75 -11.01 -22.39
C GLU A 69 10.82 -10.15 -23.26
N ASP A 70 9.77 -10.75 -23.81
CA ASP A 70 8.81 -10.09 -24.69
C ASP A 70 8.09 -8.90 -24.02
N ILE A 71 7.62 -9.11 -22.78
CA ILE A 71 6.93 -8.07 -22.01
C ILE A 71 7.90 -6.96 -21.60
N ASN A 72 9.10 -7.31 -21.13
CA ASN A 72 10.11 -6.33 -20.75
C ASN A 72 10.66 -5.56 -21.96
N THR A 73 10.59 -6.13 -23.16
CA THR A 73 10.87 -5.43 -24.42
C THR A 73 9.74 -4.44 -24.80
N GLY A 74 8.54 -4.62 -24.25
CA GLY A 74 7.41 -3.69 -24.40
C GLY A 74 6.17 -4.27 -25.10
N LEU A 75 6.13 -5.57 -25.40
CA LEU A 75 5.01 -6.21 -26.11
C LEU A 75 3.86 -6.57 -25.16
N ILE A 76 3.17 -5.55 -24.64
CA ILE A 76 2.02 -5.68 -23.74
C ILE A 76 0.97 -4.60 -24.05
N GLY A 77 -0.30 -4.95 -23.92
CA GLY A 77 -1.43 -4.04 -24.06
C GLY A 77 -2.66 -4.53 -23.29
N ALA A 78 -3.78 -3.88 -23.56
CA ALA A 78 -5.00 -3.98 -22.79
C ALA A 78 -6.20 -4.37 -23.67
N ILE A 79 -7.07 -5.25 -23.15
CA ILE A 79 -8.37 -5.59 -23.74
C ILE A 79 -9.44 -5.21 -22.74
N LEU A 80 -10.50 -4.54 -23.20
CA LEU A 80 -11.72 -4.33 -22.40
C LEU A 80 -12.83 -5.21 -22.95
N THR A 81 -13.47 -5.97 -22.07
CA THR A 81 -14.69 -6.73 -22.40
C THR A 81 -15.86 -6.11 -21.64
N CYS A 82 -16.93 -5.81 -22.35
CA CYS A 82 -18.04 -5.03 -21.80
C CYS A 82 -19.37 -5.75 -21.95
N LYS A 83 -20.30 -5.44 -21.04
CA LYS A 83 -21.70 -5.83 -21.17
C LYS A 83 -22.26 -5.28 -22.48
N ARG A 84 -23.17 -6.04 -23.11
CA ARG A 84 -23.81 -5.65 -24.36
C ARG A 84 -24.55 -4.32 -24.19
N GLY A 85 -24.26 -3.35 -25.05
CA GLY A 85 -24.89 -2.02 -25.05
C GLY A 85 -24.14 -0.95 -24.25
N THR A 86 -23.04 -1.29 -23.57
CA THR A 86 -22.18 -0.29 -22.87
C THR A 86 -21.34 0.54 -23.85
N LEU A 87 -20.94 -0.07 -24.97
CA LEU A 87 -20.11 0.55 -25.99
C LEU A 87 -20.97 1.16 -27.09
N ASP A 88 -20.60 2.36 -27.53
CA ASP A 88 -21.11 2.95 -28.76
C ASP A 88 -20.68 2.10 -29.97
N SER A 89 -21.66 1.70 -30.78
CA SER A 89 -21.44 0.74 -31.87
C SER A 89 -20.54 1.26 -33.01
N ALA A 90 -20.38 2.58 -33.15
CA ALA A 90 -19.58 3.17 -34.22
C ALA A 90 -18.15 3.47 -33.77
N THR A 91 -17.96 3.89 -32.52
CA THR A 91 -16.69 4.36 -31.99
C THR A 91 -16.00 3.35 -31.04
N GLY A 92 -16.75 2.39 -30.49
CA GLY A 92 -16.26 1.47 -29.47
C GLY A 92 -15.99 2.13 -28.12
N VAL A 93 -16.40 3.39 -27.93
CA VAL A 93 -16.22 4.15 -26.69
C VAL A 93 -17.38 3.86 -25.74
N ARG A 94 -17.09 3.78 -24.44
CA ARG A 94 -18.12 3.63 -23.41
C ARG A 94 -19.02 4.85 -23.30
N THR A 95 -20.32 4.61 -23.14
CA THR A 95 -21.32 5.68 -23.01
C THR A 95 -21.77 5.95 -21.57
N ASP A 96 -21.36 5.09 -20.61
CA ASP A 96 -21.81 5.12 -19.22
C ASP A 96 -20.90 5.95 -18.28
N VAL A 97 -19.70 6.31 -18.74
CA VAL A 97 -18.69 7.08 -18.01
C VAL A 97 -18.25 8.31 -18.80
N ASP A 98 -17.80 9.36 -18.11
CA ASP A 98 -17.31 10.58 -18.75
C ASP A 98 -15.84 10.43 -19.19
N LYS A 99 -15.04 9.63 -18.46
CA LYS A 99 -13.63 9.33 -18.76
C LYS A 99 -13.29 7.87 -18.49
N GLU A 100 -12.37 7.34 -19.28
CA GLU A 100 -11.80 6.01 -19.11
C GLU A 100 -10.28 6.07 -19.25
N PHE A 101 -9.56 5.46 -18.31
CA PHE A 101 -8.10 5.40 -18.31
C PHE A 101 -7.63 3.97 -18.06
N VAL A 102 -6.55 3.59 -18.76
CA VAL A 102 -5.88 2.30 -18.58
C VAL A 102 -4.46 2.55 -18.09
N LEU A 103 -4.09 1.99 -16.94
CA LEU A 103 -2.80 2.17 -16.31
C LEU A 103 -2.13 0.82 -16.01
N LEU A 104 -1.00 0.59 -16.66
CA LEU A 104 -0.04 -0.47 -16.37
C LEU A 104 0.95 0.01 -15.31
N PHE A 105 0.92 -0.60 -14.13
CA PHE A 105 1.95 -0.47 -13.11
C PHE A 105 2.93 -1.64 -13.28
N ASN A 106 4.17 -1.35 -13.68
CA ASN A 106 5.15 -2.39 -13.96
C ASN A 106 6.57 -1.90 -13.71
N VAL A 107 7.46 -2.77 -13.21
CA VAL A 107 8.91 -2.53 -13.28
C VAL A 107 9.43 -3.16 -14.58
N PHE A 108 9.68 -2.32 -15.59
CA PHE A 108 10.33 -2.78 -16.81
C PHE A 108 11.81 -3.06 -16.53
N ASP A 109 12.17 -4.34 -16.48
CA ASP A 109 13.54 -4.81 -16.31
C ASP A 109 14.21 -4.91 -17.70
N GLU A 110 14.82 -3.81 -18.15
CA GLU A 110 15.51 -3.75 -19.45
C GLU A 110 16.68 -4.73 -19.54
N ASN A 111 17.17 -5.28 -18.42
CA ASN A 111 18.15 -6.36 -18.45
C ASN A 111 17.58 -7.67 -19.02
N LYS A 112 16.25 -7.78 -19.10
CA LYS A 112 15.51 -8.88 -19.72
C LYS A 112 14.99 -8.54 -21.11
N SER A 113 15.16 -7.32 -21.58
CA SER A 113 14.75 -6.93 -22.92
C SER A 113 15.61 -7.63 -23.98
N TRP A 114 14.99 -8.05 -25.08
CA TRP A 114 15.70 -8.53 -26.28
C TRP A 114 16.65 -7.47 -26.85
N LEU A 115 16.40 -6.19 -26.53
CA LEU A 115 17.11 -5.04 -27.07
C LEU A 115 18.23 -4.52 -26.15
N LEU A 116 18.54 -5.19 -25.04
CA LEU A 116 19.56 -4.73 -24.09
C LEU A 116 20.90 -4.44 -24.77
N ASP A 117 21.40 -5.36 -25.59
CA ASP A 117 22.70 -5.24 -26.25
C ASP A 117 22.73 -4.11 -27.30
N GLU A 118 21.60 -3.88 -27.98
CA GLU A 118 21.45 -2.76 -28.90
C GLU A 118 21.44 -1.44 -28.13
N ASN A 119 20.66 -1.36 -27.06
CA ASN A 119 20.58 -0.20 -26.19
C ASN A 119 21.94 0.16 -25.59
N ILE A 120 22.72 -0.83 -25.13
CA ILE A 120 24.09 -0.60 -24.63
C ILE A 120 24.97 0.00 -25.74
N ARG A 121 24.98 -0.59 -26.94
CA ARG A 121 25.81 -0.10 -28.05
C ARG A 121 25.41 1.31 -28.51
N ARG A 122 24.12 1.65 -28.39
CA ARG A 122 23.56 2.92 -28.85
C ARG A 122 23.72 4.04 -27.84
N PHE A 123 23.53 3.77 -26.55
CA PHE A 123 23.36 4.80 -25.52
C PHE A 123 24.53 4.89 -24.52
N CYS A 124 25.33 3.83 -24.34
CA CYS A 124 26.49 3.89 -23.46
C CYS A 124 27.67 4.56 -24.16
N SER A 125 28.36 5.46 -23.45
CA SER A 125 29.59 6.11 -23.95
C SER A 125 30.76 5.14 -24.13
N ASP A 126 30.79 4.07 -23.32
CA ASP A 126 31.71 2.93 -23.46
C ASP A 126 30.90 1.61 -23.53
N PRO A 127 30.49 1.19 -24.74
CA PRO A 127 29.71 -0.02 -24.93
C PRO A 127 30.40 -1.29 -24.44
N GLU A 128 31.70 -1.48 -24.73
CA GLU A 128 32.41 -2.71 -24.39
C GLU A 128 32.59 -2.85 -22.88
N GLY A 129 32.93 -1.75 -22.19
CA GLY A 129 32.94 -1.72 -20.73
C GLY A 129 31.58 -2.05 -20.14
N SER A 130 30.51 -1.47 -20.68
CA SER A 130 29.13 -1.69 -20.18
C SER A 130 28.63 -3.12 -20.43
N LEU A 131 28.97 -3.72 -21.59
CA LEU A 131 28.65 -5.12 -21.90
C LEU A 131 29.28 -6.08 -20.88
N SER A 132 30.45 -5.75 -20.34
CA SER A 132 31.10 -6.55 -19.29
C SER A 132 30.45 -6.42 -17.90
N GLN A 133 29.58 -5.41 -17.70
CA GLN A 133 28.94 -5.08 -16.43
C GLN A 133 27.49 -5.59 -16.30
N LYS A 134 26.99 -6.40 -17.24
CA LYS A 134 25.60 -6.90 -17.21
C LYS A 134 25.21 -7.67 -15.94
N THR A 135 26.18 -8.14 -15.16
CA THR A 135 25.96 -8.82 -13.88
C THR A 135 26.23 -7.93 -12.67
N ASP A 136 26.75 -6.72 -12.87
CA ASP A 136 26.97 -5.75 -11.81
C ASP A 136 25.62 -5.25 -11.26
N SER A 137 25.52 -5.17 -9.93
CA SER A 137 24.25 -4.82 -9.29
C SER A 137 23.84 -3.36 -9.55
N ALA A 138 24.78 -2.42 -9.70
CA ALA A 138 24.45 -1.04 -9.99
C ALA A 138 23.94 -0.91 -11.44
N PHE A 139 24.58 -1.59 -12.40
CA PHE A 139 24.12 -1.66 -13.78
C PHE A 139 22.73 -2.31 -13.91
N VAL A 140 22.52 -3.45 -13.26
CA VAL A 140 21.22 -4.13 -13.28
C VAL A 140 20.13 -3.23 -12.69
N ASN A 141 20.41 -2.55 -11.58
CA ASN A 141 19.43 -1.68 -10.93
C ASN A 141 19.15 -0.40 -11.72
N SER A 142 20.12 0.16 -12.46
CA SER A 142 19.88 1.34 -13.30
C SER A 142 18.92 1.07 -14.46
N ASN A 143 18.79 -0.20 -14.85
CA ASN A 143 17.95 -0.65 -15.96
C ASN A 143 16.56 -1.12 -15.51
N LYS A 144 16.20 -0.95 -14.23
CA LYS A 144 14.88 -1.31 -13.70
C LYS A 144 13.98 -0.09 -13.61
N MET A 145 13.15 0.11 -14.62
CA MET A 145 12.30 1.28 -14.76
C MET A 145 10.95 1.06 -14.07
N SER A 146 10.78 1.62 -12.88
CA SER A 146 9.52 1.54 -12.11
C SER A 146 8.49 2.53 -12.68
N ALA A 147 7.64 2.08 -13.59
CA ALA A 147 6.89 2.96 -14.48
C ALA A 147 5.36 2.81 -14.38
N ILE A 148 4.64 3.88 -14.74
CA ILE A 148 3.22 3.86 -15.06
C ILE A 148 3.09 4.07 -16.58
N ASN A 149 2.53 3.11 -17.32
CA ASN A 149 2.46 3.13 -18.79
C ASN A 149 3.84 3.37 -19.47
N GLY A 150 4.92 2.84 -18.89
CA GLY A 150 6.28 3.03 -19.41
C GLY A 150 6.82 4.46 -19.25
N ARG A 151 6.24 5.27 -18.35
CA ARG A 151 6.76 6.59 -17.96
C ARG A 151 7.15 6.58 -16.49
N VAL A 152 8.24 7.29 -16.17
CA VAL A 152 8.84 7.39 -14.84
C VAL A 152 8.94 8.86 -14.42
N PHE A 153 9.09 9.13 -13.12
CA PHE A 153 9.38 10.45 -12.54
C PHE A 153 8.41 11.57 -12.99
N GLY A 154 7.11 11.30 -13.04
CA GLY A 154 6.12 12.34 -13.34
C GLY A 154 5.84 12.60 -14.82
N ASN A 155 6.42 11.83 -15.75
CA ASN A 155 6.35 12.10 -17.19
C ASN A 155 5.13 11.46 -17.90
N LEU A 156 4.14 10.93 -17.18
CA LEU A 156 2.89 10.45 -17.79
C LEU A 156 1.87 11.59 -17.87
N GLU A 157 1.55 12.00 -19.09
CA GLU A 157 0.62 13.10 -19.38
C GLU A 157 -0.78 12.58 -19.77
N GLY A 158 -1.76 13.49 -19.87
CA GLY A 158 -3.10 13.19 -20.40
C GLY A 158 -4.13 12.71 -19.37
N LEU A 159 -3.79 12.69 -18.09
CA LEU A 159 -4.71 12.34 -17.00
C LEU A 159 -5.53 13.56 -16.55
N GLU A 160 -6.47 13.97 -17.39
CA GLU A 160 -7.30 15.16 -17.19
C GLU A 160 -8.78 14.83 -17.05
N MET A 161 -9.39 15.38 -16.01
CA MET A 161 -10.80 15.18 -15.68
C MET A 161 -11.43 16.47 -15.12
N CYS A 162 -12.75 16.53 -15.15
CA CYS A 162 -13.53 17.59 -14.54
C CYS A 162 -14.02 17.15 -13.16
N VAL A 163 -14.26 18.09 -12.24
CA VAL A 163 -14.99 17.81 -11.00
C VAL A 163 -16.37 17.25 -11.36
N GLY A 164 -16.74 16.13 -10.76
CA GLY A 164 -18.03 15.46 -10.94
C GLY A 164 -18.06 14.40 -12.04
N ASP A 165 -17.00 14.26 -12.84
CA ASP A 165 -16.86 13.20 -13.83
C ASP A 165 -16.96 11.82 -13.17
N LYS A 166 -17.67 10.91 -13.85
CA LYS A 166 -17.59 9.47 -13.61
C LYS A 166 -16.41 8.92 -14.40
N VAL A 167 -15.41 8.42 -13.68
CA VAL A 167 -14.16 7.93 -14.25
C VAL A 167 -14.02 6.44 -13.97
N SER A 168 -13.76 5.67 -15.02
CA SER A 168 -13.36 4.25 -14.93
C SER A 168 -11.85 4.13 -15.06
N TRP A 169 -11.19 3.66 -14.00
CA TRP A 169 -9.76 3.37 -14.00
C TRP A 169 -9.54 1.87 -14.12
N HIS A 170 -8.92 1.44 -15.21
CA HIS A 170 -8.51 0.06 -15.42
C HIS A 170 -7.03 -0.08 -15.06
N LEU A 171 -6.75 -0.71 -13.92
CA LEU A 171 -5.40 -0.87 -13.41
C LEU A 171 -4.97 -2.32 -13.58
N TYR A 172 -3.75 -2.52 -14.01
CA TYR A 172 -3.18 -3.85 -14.12
C TYR A 172 -1.66 -3.82 -13.94
N GLY A 173 -1.12 -4.99 -13.56
CA GLY A 173 0.30 -5.19 -13.37
C GLY A 173 0.77 -6.46 -14.04
N MET A 174 2.05 -6.50 -14.36
CA MET A 174 2.72 -7.66 -14.92
C MET A 174 4.08 -7.82 -14.24
N GLY A 175 4.80 -8.90 -14.52
CA GLY A 175 6.16 -9.09 -14.01
C GLY A 175 6.28 -10.25 -13.04
N THR A 176 7.01 -10.03 -11.95
CA THR A 176 7.52 -11.06 -11.03
C THR A 176 6.94 -10.94 -9.64
N ASP A 177 7.35 -11.80 -8.70
CA ASP A 177 6.94 -11.74 -7.29
C ASP A 177 7.38 -10.45 -6.56
N SER A 178 8.23 -9.62 -7.18
CA SER A 178 8.58 -8.29 -6.69
C SER A 178 7.69 -7.16 -7.20
N ASP A 179 6.87 -7.40 -8.23
CA ASP A 179 5.98 -6.42 -8.87
C ASP A 179 4.64 -6.32 -8.13
N VAL A 180 4.75 -5.98 -6.85
CA VAL A 180 3.63 -5.65 -5.99
C VAL A 180 3.51 -4.13 -5.99
N HIS A 181 2.33 -3.62 -6.34
CA HIS A 181 2.07 -2.19 -6.45
C HIS A 181 0.83 -1.79 -5.65
N ALA A 182 0.82 -0.52 -5.23
CA ALA A 182 -0.22 0.05 -4.40
C ALA A 182 -0.53 1.45 -4.92
N ALA A 183 -1.42 1.54 -5.90
CA ALA A 183 -1.75 2.77 -6.61
C ALA A 183 -2.61 3.69 -5.73
N TYR A 184 -2.04 4.80 -5.28
CA TYR A 184 -2.71 5.79 -4.42
C TYR A 184 -3.04 7.06 -5.21
N PHE A 185 -4.32 7.41 -5.25
CA PHE A 185 -4.83 8.63 -5.88
C PHE A 185 -5.05 9.70 -4.81
N HIS A 186 -4.14 10.68 -4.71
CA HIS A 186 -4.23 11.73 -3.70
C HIS A 186 -5.51 12.55 -3.86
N GLY A 187 -6.10 12.97 -2.75
CA GLY A 187 -7.32 13.78 -2.72
C GLY A 187 -8.59 13.12 -3.25
N GLN A 188 -8.54 11.87 -3.73
CA GLN A 188 -9.66 11.13 -4.31
C GLN A 188 -9.88 9.79 -3.61
N VAL A 189 -11.07 9.24 -3.83
CA VAL A 189 -11.44 7.88 -3.45
C VAL A 189 -12.24 7.23 -4.56
N PHE A 190 -12.24 5.92 -4.61
CA PHE A 190 -12.92 5.13 -5.63
C PHE A 190 -13.59 3.91 -5.01
N THR A 191 -14.32 3.16 -5.82
CA THR A 191 -14.89 1.87 -5.44
C THR A 191 -14.37 0.78 -6.34
N ILE A 192 -13.97 -0.35 -5.73
CA ILE A 192 -13.67 -1.61 -6.40
C ILE A 192 -14.60 -2.65 -5.77
N ASP A 193 -15.34 -3.40 -6.58
CA ASP A 193 -16.31 -4.41 -6.09
C ASP A 193 -17.27 -3.81 -5.05
N HIS A 194 -17.81 -2.61 -5.35
CA HIS A 194 -18.68 -1.83 -4.47
C HIS A 194 -18.10 -1.40 -3.11
N HIS A 195 -16.83 -1.69 -2.81
CA HIS A 195 -16.15 -1.32 -1.58
C HIS A 195 -15.36 -0.03 -1.75
N ARG A 196 -15.47 0.90 -0.81
CA ARG A 196 -14.76 2.19 -0.83
C ARG A 196 -13.28 1.98 -0.51
N GLN A 197 -12.42 2.49 -1.37
CA GLN A 197 -10.96 2.42 -1.22
C GLN A 197 -10.29 3.72 -1.65
N SER A 198 -9.05 3.91 -1.20
CA SER A 198 -8.18 5.03 -1.63
C SER A 198 -6.91 4.52 -2.32
N ILE A 199 -6.55 3.26 -2.11
CA ILE A 199 -5.36 2.64 -2.66
C ILE A 199 -5.78 1.32 -3.28
N ALA A 200 -5.36 1.09 -4.53
CA ALA A 200 -5.64 -0.13 -5.25
C ALA A 200 -4.39 -1.01 -5.27
N THR A 201 -4.52 -2.23 -4.77
CA THR A 201 -3.44 -3.23 -4.90
C THR A 201 -3.41 -3.76 -6.32
N VAL A 202 -2.24 -3.70 -6.95
CA VAL A 202 -2.00 -4.26 -8.28
C VAL A 202 -0.87 -5.30 -8.16
N LEU A 203 -1.18 -6.54 -8.49
CA LEU A 203 -0.26 -7.69 -8.47
C LEU A 203 0.06 -8.14 -9.90
N PRO A 204 1.08 -9.00 -10.09
CA PRO A 204 1.38 -9.57 -11.40
C PRO A 204 0.18 -10.34 -11.95
N ALA A 205 -0.21 -10.02 -13.19
CA ALA A 205 -1.38 -10.57 -13.86
C ALA A 205 -2.72 -10.37 -13.11
N MET A 206 -2.81 -9.35 -12.27
CA MET A 206 -4.06 -8.88 -11.68
C MET A 206 -4.64 -7.77 -12.54
N PHE A 207 -5.94 -7.87 -12.84
CA PHE A 207 -6.70 -6.87 -13.58
C PHE A 207 -7.83 -6.36 -12.70
N LEU A 208 -7.97 -5.05 -12.58
CA LEU A 208 -9.00 -4.45 -11.75
C LEU A 208 -9.61 -3.22 -12.43
N THR A 209 -10.88 -2.98 -12.14
CA THR A 209 -11.62 -1.78 -12.55
C THR A 209 -12.03 -1.02 -11.29
N ALA A 210 -11.63 0.25 -11.20
CA ALA A 210 -11.99 1.15 -10.12
C ALA A 210 -12.85 2.30 -10.63
N ASN A 211 -14.03 2.48 -10.02
CA ASN A 211 -14.94 3.57 -10.35
C ASN A 211 -14.71 4.76 -9.42
N MET A 212 -14.49 5.93 -10.00
CA MET A 212 -14.25 7.17 -9.27
C MET A 212 -15.28 8.21 -9.69
N LYS A 213 -15.80 8.95 -8.71
CA LYS A 213 -16.46 10.23 -8.96
C LYS A 213 -15.51 11.32 -8.49
N THR A 214 -15.01 12.10 -9.43
CA THR A 214 -13.95 13.06 -9.17
C THR A 214 -14.48 14.21 -8.31
N VAL A 215 -13.73 14.54 -7.28
CA VAL A 215 -13.98 15.69 -6.41
C VAL A 215 -12.74 16.57 -6.39
N ASN A 216 -12.78 17.67 -5.65
CA ASN A 216 -11.56 18.37 -5.23
C ASN A 216 -10.66 18.87 -6.39
N PRO A 217 -10.93 20.07 -6.94
CA PRO A 217 -10.14 20.59 -8.05
C PRO A 217 -8.69 20.87 -7.64
N GLY A 218 -7.75 20.53 -8.52
CA GLY A 218 -6.32 20.68 -8.31
C GLY A 218 -5.49 19.71 -9.16
N THR A 219 -4.18 19.85 -9.07
CA THR A 219 -3.21 18.88 -9.58
C THR A 219 -2.82 17.92 -8.46
N TRP A 220 -3.04 16.63 -8.64
CA TRP A 220 -2.91 15.62 -7.59
C TRP A 220 -1.88 14.56 -7.97
N LEU A 221 -1.19 14.03 -6.96
CA LEU A 221 -0.25 12.94 -7.13
C LEU A 221 -0.99 11.60 -7.27
N LEU A 222 -0.59 10.81 -8.28
CA LEU A 222 -0.85 9.39 -8.39
C LEU A 222 0.48 8.66 -8.21
N ASN A 223 0.66 7.92 -7.12
CA ASN A 223 1.91 7.21 -6.88
C ASN A 223 1.70 5.76 -6.47
N CYS A 224 2.70 4.93 -6.72
CA CYS A 224 2.83 3.66 -6.02
C CYS A 224 3.32 3.92 -4.60
N MET A 225 2.63 3.39 -3.59
CA MET A 225 3.00 3.58 -2.19
C MET A 225 4.23 2.76 -1.77
N VAL A 226 4.60 1.75 -2.57
CA VAL A 226 5.77 0.89 -2.36
C VAL A 226 7.03 1.72 -2.51
N THR A 227 7.80 1.85 -1.43
CA THR A 227 8.92 2.81 -1.36
C THR A 227 9.96 2.57 -2.44
N GLY A 228 10.27 1.31 -2.75
CA GLY A 228 11.22 0.98 -3.81
C GLY A 228 10.75 1.44 -5.19
N SER A 229 9.48 1.23 -5.53
CA SER A 229 8.91 1.71 -6.80
C SER A 229 8.76 3.23 -6.82
N TYR A 230 8.37 3.84 -5.70
CA TYR A 230 8.27 5.30 -5.56
C TYR A 230 9.63 5.98 -5.77
N ASP A 231 10.67 5.54 -5.05
CA ASP A 231 12.02 6.10 -5.13
C ASP A 231 12.61 5.96 -6.54
N ASN A 232 12.20 4.92 -7.27
CA ASN A 232 12.59 4.67 -8.66
C ASN A 232 11.65 5.36 -9.70
N GLY A 233 10.76 6.25 -9.26
CA GLY A 233 10.00 7.13 -10.15
C GLY A 233 8.58 6.66 -10.50
N MET A 234 8.00 5.67 -9.83
CA MET A 234 6.64 5.20 -10.12
C MET A 234 5.56 6.13 -9.54
N TYR A 235 5.47 7.31 -10.12
CA TYR A 235 4.46 8.32 -9.82
C TYR A 235 4.23 9.25 -11.00
N THR A 236 3.03 9.84 -11.04
CA THR A 236 2.64 10.88 -11.99
C THR A 236 1.64 11.85 -11.38
N LEU A 237 1.32 12.92 -12.11
CA LEU A 237 0.27 13.87 -11.74
C LEU A 237 -0.98 13.65 -12.58
N PHE A 238 -2.13 13.94 -11.99
CA PHE A 238 -3.41 14.05 -12.71
C PHE A 238 -4.11 15.35 -12.34
N ASN A 239 -4.91 15.88 -13.26
CA ASN A 239 -5.54 17.19 -13.12
C ASN A 239 -7.05 17.06 -13.01
N VAL A 240 -7.61 17.62 -11.93
CA VAL A 240 -9.06 17.78 -11.77
C VAL A 240 -9.40 19.26 -11.89
N THR A 241 -10.13 19.62 -12.95
CA THR A 241 -10.47 21.02 -13.25
C THR A 241 -11.95 21.32 -12.97
N LYS A 242 -12.28 22.57 -12.68
CA LYS A 242 -13.68 23.02 -12.62
C LYS A 242 -14.16 23.28 -14.05
N CYS A 243 -14.91 22.33 -14.61
CA CYS A 243 -15.51 22.48 -15.93
C CYS A 243 -16.90 23.16 -15.83
N ALA A 244 -17.53 23.44 -16.98
CA ALA A 244 -18.79 24.19 -17.05
C ALA A 244 -20.00 23.51 -16.36
N ARG A 245 -19.91 22.23 -16.00
CA ARG A 245 -20.89 21.58 -15.12
C ARG A 245 -20.70 22.12 -13.70
N GLU A 246 -21.71 22.82 -13.18
CA GLU A 246 -21.81 23.19 -11.75
C GLU A 246 -21.97 21.92 -10.89
N ALA A 247 -20.88 21.17 -10.71
CA ALA A 247 -20.82 20.13 -9.70
C ALA A 247 -20.61 20.82 -8.36
N GLU A 248 -21.69 21.11 -7.64
CA GLU A 248 -21.62 21.55 -6.26
C GLU A 248 -21.09 20.38 -5.39
N MET A 249 -19.89 20.55 -4.85
CA MET A 249 -19.44 19.71 -3.75
C MET A 249 -20.23 20.13 -2.51
N SER A 250 -21.13 19.27 -2.03
CA SER A 250 -21.82 19.50 -0.76
C SER A 250 -20.81 19.44 0.37
N MET A 251 -20.38 20.60 0.85
CA MET A 251 -19.60 20.69 2.08
C MET A 251 -20.40 20.05 3.20
N PRO A 252 -19.83 19.09 3.95
CA PRO A 252 -20.58 18.41 5.00
C PRO A 252 -21.13 19.42 6.00
N SER A 253 -22.45 19.35 6.23
CA SER A 253 -23.17 20.17 7.22
C SER A 253 -23.79 19.27 8.28
N GLY A 254 -23.75 19.73 9.54
CA GLY A 254 -24.37 19.02 10.67
C GLY A 254 -23.55 17.87 11.30
N GLY A 255 -22.26 17.74 11.00
CA GLY A 255 -21.34 16.86 11.73
C GLY A 255 -20.54 17.59 12.82
N THR A 256 -19.75 16.83 13.57
CA THR A 256 -18.94 17.30 14.70
C THR A 256 -17.54 17.71 14.23
N THR A 257 -16.98 18.77 14.80
CA THR A 257 -15.54 19.06 14.64
C THR A 257 -14.74 18.28 15.68
N ARG A 258 -13.94 17.31 15.24
CA ARG A 258 -13.08 16.48 16.08
C ARG A 258 -11.66 17.04 16.06
N ARG A 259 -11.21 17.56 17.20
CA ARG A 259 -9.90 18.20 17.33
C ARG A 259 -8.89 17.25 18.00
N TYR A 260 -7.71 17.15 17.41
CA TYR A 260 -6.58 16.37 17.88
C TYR A 260 -5.35 17.27 18.01
N PHE A 261 -4.59 17.11 19.09
CA PHE A 261 -3.30 17.79 19.29
C PHE A 261 -2.21 16.73 19.20
N ILE A 262 -1.44 16.77 18.11
CA ILE A 262 -0.44 15.72 17.81
C ILE A 262 0.93 16.37 17.66
N ALA A 263 1.96 15.78 18.25
CA ALA A 263 3.34 16.20 18.03
C ALA A 263 4.19 15.08 17.46
N ALA A 264 5.12 15.42 16.57
CA ALA A 264 6.21 14.54 16.17
C ALA A 264 7.37 14.74 17.16
N GLU A 265 7.78 13.67 17.84
CA GLU A 265 8.86 13.70 18.83
C GLU A 265 9.87 12.58 18.59
N GLU A 266 11.13 12.86 18.92
CA GLU A 266 12.21 11.89 18.80
C GLU A 266 12.35 11.06 20.09
N THR A 267 12.42 9.74 19.95
CA THR A 267 12.55 8.82 21.09
C THR A 267 13.40 7.60 20.76
N LEU A 268 13.92 6.94 21.78
CA LEU A 268 14.55 5.62 21.65
C LEU A 268 13.46 4.54 21.74
N TRP A 269 13.23 3.86 20.63
CA TRP A 269 12.28 2.78 20.52
C TRP A 269 12.95 1.43 20.72
N ASN A 270 12.43 0.63 21.66
CA ASN A 270 12.89 -0.73 21.91
C ASN A 270 11.89 -1.74 21.34
N TYR A 271 12.31 -2.49 20.32
CA TYR A 271 11.46 -3.47 19.63
C TYR A 271 11.12 -4.70 20.50
N GLY A 272 11.92 -4.99 21.53
CA GLY A 272 11.78 -6.15 22.40
C GLY A 272 12.05 -5.80 23.86
N PRO A 273 11.21 -4.97 24.51
CA PRO A 273 11.47 -4.41 25.83
C PRO A 273 11.63 -5.44 26.95
N SER A 274 11.07 -6.64 26.82
CA SER A 274 11.29 -7.70 27.84
C SER A 274 12.66 -8.35 27.76
N GLY A 275 13.41 -8.18 26.66
CA GLY A 275 14.64 -8.93 26.39
C GLY A 275 14.43 -10.41 26.08
N LEU A 276 13.18 -10.89 26.08
CA LEU A 276 12.80 -12.27 25.88
C LEU A 276 11.95 -12.42 24.60
N ASN A 277 12.11 -13.56 23.93
CA ASN A 277 11.10 -14.07 23.03
C ASN A 277 9.96 -14.63 23.90
N LYS A 278 8.83 -13.93 23.96
CA LYS A 278 7.71 -14.34 24.83
C LYS A 278 6.99 -15.61 24.34
N ILE A 279 7.31 -16.10 23.15
CA ILE A 279 6.77 -17.35 22.62
C ILE A 279 7.58 -18.55 23.12
N THR A 280 8.90 -18.45 23.13
CA THR A 280 9.80 -19.55 23.53
C THR A 280 10.31 -19.44 24.97
N GLY A 281 10.21 -18.26 25.58
CA GLY A 281 10.80 -17.95 26.89
C GLY A 281 12.31 -17.69 26.86
N GLU A 282 12.96 -17.74 25.70
CA GLU A 282 14.41 -17.58 25.58
C GLU A 282 14.84 -16.12 25.45
N PRO A 283 16.07 -15.76 25.89
CA PRO A 283 16.63 -14.43 25.64
C PRO A 283 16.71 -14.11 24.15
N LEU A 284 16.34 -12.89 23.76
CA LEU A 284 16.41 -12.43 22.37
C LEU A 284 17.85 -12.45 21.82
N THR A 285 18.84 -12.35 22.70
CA THR A 285 20.28 -12.35 22.39
C THR A 285 20.92 -13.74 22.42
N LYS A 286 20.17 -14.82 22.66
CA LYS A 286 20.71 -16.19 22.72
C LYS A 286 21.47 -16.53 21.42
N PRO A 287 22.79 -16.81 21.47
CA PRO A 287 23.57 -17.10 20.28
C PRO A 287 22.98 -18.23 19.43
N GLY A 288 22.93 -18.04 18.12
CA GLY A 288 22.37 -19.03 17.17
C GLY A 288 20.85 -19.05 17.08
N SER A 289 20.13 -18.26 17.89
CA SER A 289 18.68 -18.09 17.74
C SER A 289 18.32 -17.14 16.60
N GLU A 290 17.12 -17.30 16.02
CA GLU A 290 16.62 -16.39 14.98
C GLU A 290 16.50 -14.94 15.44
N SER A 291 16.24 -14.68 16.72
CA SER A 291 16.18 -13.32 17.27
C SER A 291 17.55 -12.67 17.41
N SER A 292 18.61 -13.48 17.58
CA SER A 292 19.96 -12.97 17.85
C SER A 292 20.51 -12.09 16.74
N LYS A 293 20.11 -12.34 15.49
CA LYS A 293 20.50 -11.53 14.33
C LYS A 293 20.07 -10.05 14.42
N TYR A 294 19.01 -9.76 15.17
CA TYR A 294 18.48 -8.41 15.35
C TYR A 294 18.90 -7.79 16.70
N PHE A 295 18.99 -8.61 17.76
CA PHE A 295 19.13 -8.10 19.13
C PHE A 295 20.55 -8.12 19.69
N ILE A 296 21.49 -8.87 19.08
CA ILE A 296 22.89 -8.84 19.52
C ILE A 296 23.47 -7.45 19.25
N LYS A 297 24.00 -6.84 20.32
CA LYS A 297 24.82 -5.63 20.24
C LYS A 297 26.30 -6.02 20.19
N ALA A 298 26.95 -5.71 19.08
CA ALA A 298 28.36 -6.06 18.82
C ALA A 298 29.10 -4.86 18.20
N ASP A 299 30.37 -5.06 17.84
CA ASP A 299 31.21 -4.05 17.20
C ASP A 299 30.55 -3.55 15.91
N ASN A 300 30.03 -4.47 15.10
CA ASN A 300 29.37 -4.21 13.82
C ASN A 300 27.84 -4.38 13.85
N ARG A 301 27.17 -4.26 15.02
CA ARG A 301 25.71 -4.43 15.16
C ARG A 301 25.09 -3.43 16.13
N ILE A 302 23.99 -2.80 15.74
CA ILE A 302 23.28 -1.78 16.51
C ILE A 302 22.49 -2.40 17.68
N GLY A 303 21.77 -3.50 17.43
CA GLY A 303 20.91 -4.19 18.39
C GLY A 303 19.43 -3.86 18.19
N GLY A 304 18.63 -3.98 19.26
CA GLY A 304 17.16 -3.84 19.19
C GLY A 304 16.57 -2.48 19.59
N ILE A 305 17.39 -1.45 19.76
CA ILE A 305 16.96 -0.11 20.21
C ILE A 305 17.41 0.93 19.18
N TYR A 306 16.46 1.71 18.65
CA TYR A 306 16.71 2.68 17.59
C TYR A 306 16.08 4.02 17.95
N LYS A 307 16.76 5.13 17.65
CA LYS A 307 16.17 6.46 17.64
C LYS A 307 15.18 6.54 16.48
N LYS A 308 13.97 7.04 16.78
CA LYS A 308 12.82 7.17 15.88
C LYS A 308 12.15 8.53 16.06
N ALA A 309 11.37 8.97 15.08
CA ALA A 309 10.39 10.04 15.24
C ALA A 309 8.99 9.44 15.22
N LEU A 310 8.21 9.66 16.28
CA LEU A 310 6.87 9.08 16.45
C LEU A 310 5.85 10.19 16.72
N TYR A 311 4.58 9.92 16.38
CA TYR A 311 3.47 10.82 16.72
C TYR A 311 2.94 10.52 18.12
N PHE A 312 2.77 11.56 18.94
CA PHE A 312 2.15 11.49 20.26
C PHE A 312 0.98 12.47 20.38
N GLU A 313 -0.06 12.08 21.13
CA GLU A 313 -1.22 12.93 21.40
C GLU A 313 -1.01 13.77 22.66
N TYR A 314 -1.51 14.99 22.64
CA TYR A 314 -1.50 15.95 23.73
C TYR A 314 -2.92 16.36 24.11
N THR A 315 -3.07 16.93 25.30
CA THR A 315 -4.39 17.37 25.81
C THR A 315 -4.91 18.62 25.11
N ASP A 316 -4.03 19.50 24.66
CA ASP A 316 -4.33 20.84 24.14
C ASP A 316 -3.18 21.41 23.29
N ASP A 317 -3.36 22.65 22.82
CA ASP A 317 -2.42 23.37 21.95
C ASP A 317 -1.18 23.93 22.65
N THR A 318 -1.08 23.81 23.98
CA THR A 318 0.15 24.16 24.70
C THR A 318 1.24 23.10 24.47
N PHE A 319 0.83 21.86 24.16
CA PHE A 319 1.69 20.69 24.07
C PHE A 319 2.56 20.49 25.32
N SER A 320 2.02 20.80 26.50
CA SER A 320 2.70 20.65 27.79
C SER A 320 2.50 19.25 28.39
N THR A 321 1.29 18.69 28.22
CA THR A 321 0.90 17.41 28.84
C THR A 321 0.59 16.36 27.78
N ARG A 322 1.44 15.34 27.70
CA ARG A 322 1.18 14.18 26.83
C ARG A 322 -0.04 13.43 27.34
N LYS A 323 -0.96 13.09 26.44
CA LYS A 323 -2.14 12.28 26.76
C LYS A 323 -1.71 10.84 27.00
N ASN A 324 -1.96 10.33 28.20
CA ASN A 324 -1.65 8.95 28.52
C ASN A 324 -2.54 7.99 27.72
N ARG A 325 -1.92 6.95 27.15
CA ARG A 325 -2.67 5.88 26.48
C ARG A 325 -3.48 5.11 27.52
N SER A 326 -4.75 4.89 27.22
CA SER A 326 -5.63 4.03 27.99
C SER A 326 -5.21 2.56 27.84
N ALA A 327 -5.69 1.70 28.75
CA ALA A 327 -5.35 0.27 28.76
C ALA A 327 -5.68 -0.44 27.43
N ASP A 328 -6.78 -0.04 26.78
CA ASP A 328 -7.20 -0.56 25.48
C ASP A 328 -6.38 -0.02 24.29
N ALA A 329 -5.60 1.05 24.48
CA ALA A 329 -4.72 1.63 23.46
C ALA A 329 -3.24 1.21 23.61
N LEU A 330 -2.90 0.39 24.62
CA LEU A 330 -1.52 -0.07 24.84
C LEU A 330 -0.95 -0.82 23.63
N HIS A 331 -1.80 -1.53 22.89
CA HIS A 331 -1.41 -2.28 21.70
C HIS A 331 -0.94 -1.38 20.54
N LEU A 332 -1.20 -0.08 20.56
CA LEU A 332 -0.78 0.82 19.48
C LEU A 332 0.75 0.92 19.33
N GLY A 333 1.53 0.61 20.37
CA GLY A 333 3.00 0.56 20.26
C GLY A 333 3.61 1.81 19.63
N SER A 334 4.35 1.67 18.53
CA SER A 334 5.00 2.81 17.85
C SER A 334 4.04 3.69 17.05
N LEU A 335 2.78 3.27 16.84
CA LEU A 335 1.79 4.03 16.07
C LEU A 335 1.45 5.37 16.72
N GLY A 336 1.14 6.35 15.89
CA GLY A 336 0.45 7.56 16.34
C GLY A 336 -0.91 7.28 16.99
N PRO A 337 -1.51 8.29 17.67
CA PRO A 337 -2.88 8.18 18.17
C PRO A 337 -3.88 7.91 17.06
N VAL A 338 -5.02 7.31 17.42
CA VAL A 338 -6.06 6.98 16.45
C VAL A 338 -6.91 8.21 16.18
N ILE A 339 -6.88 8.69 14.94
CA ILE A 339 -7.81 9.71 14.46
C ILE A 339 -9.09 9.00 14.01
N ARG A 340 -10.25 9.48 14.44
CA ARG A 340 -11.55 8.90 14.10
C ARG A 340 -12.50 9.99 13.65
N ALA A 341 -13.36 9.68 12.70
CA ALA A 341 -14.42 10.56 12.24
C ALA A 341 -15.62 9.78 11.73
N GLU A 342 -16.79 10.38 11.77
CA GLU A 342 -17.98 9.92 11.07
C GLU A 342 -18.19 10.71 9.78
N VAL A 343 -18.97 10.14 8.86
CA VAL A 343 -19.51 10.88 7.72
C VAL A 343 -20.26 12.12 8.21
N GLY A 344 -19.86 13.27 7.68
CA GLY A 344 -20.32 14.61 8.05
C GLY A 344 -19.34 15.40 8.92
N ASP A 345 -18.36 14.74 9.54
CA ASP A 345 -17.46 15.40 10.48
C ASP A 345 -16.36 16.24 9.80
N THR A 346 -15.82 17.18 10.58
CA THR A 346 -14.57 17.88 10.27
C THR A 346 -13.49 17.40 11.23
N ILE A 347 -12.35 16.96 10.71
CA ILE A 347 -11.17 16.60 11.50
C ILE A 347 -10.24 17.81 11.54
N GLN A 348 -9.82 18.21 12.74
CA GLN A 348 -8.84 19.27 12.93
C GLN A 348 -7.63 18.70 13.67
N VAL A 349 -6.46 18.70 13.03
CA VAL A 349 -5.21 18.23 13.63
C VAL A 349 -4.30 19.43 13.85
N VAL A 350 -4.14 19.84 15.11
CA VAL A 350 -3.14 20.82 15.52
C VAL A 350 -1.83 20.04 15.68
N PHE A 351 -0.95 20.16 14.70
CA PHE A 351 0.32 19.46 14.64
C PHE A 351 1.47 20.36 15.10
N LYS A 352 2.28 19.89 16.04
CA LYS A 352 3.54 20.54 16.43
C LYS A 352 4.73 19.66 16.10
N ASN A 353 5.67 20.20 15.34
CA ASN A 353 6.89 19.48 15.06
C ASN A 353 7.92 19.75 16.17
N MET A 354 8.11 18.80 17.08
CA MET A 354 9.15 18.88 18.12
C MET A 354 10.42 18.11 17.73
N ALA A 355 10.44 17.45 16.58
CA ALA A 355 11.60 16.73 16.08
C ALA A 355 12.61 17.69 15.41
N SER A 356 13.79 17.16 15.08
CA SER A 356 14.92 17.95 14.54
C SER A 356 14.87 18.21 13.03
N ARG A 357 13.80 17.78 12.35
CA ARG A 357 13.66 17.81 10.88
C ARG A 357 12.25 18.21 10.50
N ASN A 358 12.06 18.72 9.28
CA ASN A 358 10.74 19.04 8.78
C ASN A 358 9.92 17.76 8.59
N TYR A 359 8.70 17.76 9.10
CA TYR A 359 7.73 16.68 8.94
C TYR A 359 6.35 17.26 8.69
N SER A 360 5.41 16.44 8.22
CA SER A 360 4.03 16.84 7.95
C SER A 360 3.04 15.83 8.55
N ILE A 361 1.75 16.03 8.30
CA ILE A 361 0.71 15.01 8.48
C ILE A 361 -0.19 15.01 7.24
N HIS A 362 -0.09 13.94 6.45
CA HIS A 362 -0.90 13.67 5.27
C HIS A 362 -1.91 12.56 5.59
N PRO A 363 -3.22 12.78 5.41
CA PRO A 363 -4.23 11.75 5.63
C PRO A 363 -4.56 10.98 4.34
N ILE A 364 -4.97 9.73 4.48
CA ILE A 364 -5.45 8.91 3.36
C ILE A 364 -6.96 8.67 3.53
N GLY A 365 -7.75 8.93 2.48
CA GLY A 365 -9.18 8.60 2.46
C GLY A 365 -10.11 9.62 3.15
N VAL A 366 -9.70 10.89 3.24
CA VAL A 366 -10.54 12.02 3.66
C VAL A 366 -10.33 13.18 2.70
N LEU A 367 -11.25 14.15 2.71
CA LEU A 367 -11.20 15.29 1.81
C LEU A 367 -10.45 16.48 2.45
N TYR A 368 -9.53 17.06 1.70
CA TYR A 368 -8.74 18.25 2.08
C TYR A 368 -8.47 19.12 0.85
N ASN A 369 -8.29 20.43 1.05
CA ASN A 369 -7.80 21.29 -0.01
C ASN A 369 -6.26 21.31 -0.02
N LYS A 370 -5.66 22.02 -0.97
CA LYS A 370 -4.20 22.08 -1.13
C LYS A 370 -3.43 22.62 0.07
N SER A 371 -3.98 23.57 0.82
CA SER A 371 -3.39 24.04 2.08
C SER A 371 -3.54 23.06 3.25
N ASN A 372 -4.09 21.86 3.07
CA ASN A 372 -4.30 20.89 4.15
C ASN A 372 -3.94 19.46 3.73
N GLU A 373 -3.15 19.32 2.66
CA GLU A 373 -2.74 18.05 2.08
C GLU A 373 -1.60 17.40 2.88
N GLY A 374 -0.61 18.18 3.31
CA GLY A 374 0.55 17.70 4.08
C GLY A 374 1.53 16.86 3.25
N ALA A 375 1.58 17.03 1.93
CA ALA A 375 2.49 16.30 1.04
C ALA A 375 3.30 17.25 0.16
N LEU A 376 4.62 17.08 0.18
CA LEU A 376 5.54 17.95 -0.54
C LEU A 376 5.81 17.43 -1.96
N TYR A 377 5.25 18.08 -2.97
CA TYR A 377 5.56 17.83 -4.38
C TYR A 377 5.24 19.05 -5.28
N GLN A 378 5.66 19.01 -6.54
CA GLN A 378 5.42 20.10 -7.51
C GLN A 378 4.02 19.96 -8.14
N ASP A 379 3.05 20.68 -7.60
CA ASP A 379 1.63 20.67 -8.02
C ASP A 379 1.14 22.03 -8.52
N GLY A 380 2.06 22.97 -8.75
CA GLY A 380 1.76 24.33 -9.20
C GLY A 380 1.21 25.26 -8.11
N THR A 381 1.08 24.82 -6.86
CA THR A 381 0.62 25.67 -5.75
C THR A 381 1.78 26.49 -5.15
N SER A 382 1.45 27.58 -4.44
CA SER A 382 2.45 28.47 -3.82
C SER A 382 1.92 29.17 -2.57
N GLY A 383 2.81 29.77 -1.79
CA GLY A 383 2.45 30.59 -0.62
C GLY A 383 1.75 29.79 0.49
N LYS A 384 0.50 30.14 0.79
CA LYS A 384 -0.26 29.51 1.88
C LYS A 384 -0.58 28.04 1.61
N ASP A 385 -0.77 27.67 0.36
CA ASP A 385 -1.06 26.28 -0.04
C ASP A 385 0.17 25.37 -0.02
N LYS A 386 1.33 25.91 0.38
CA LYS A 386 2.59 25.16 0.61
C LYS A 386 3.03 25.18 2.07
N SER A 387 2.24 25.80 2.95
CA SER A 387 2.60 25.97 4.36
C SER A 387 2.41 24.69 5.19
N ASP A 388 1.65 23.73 4.65
CA ASP A 388 1.35 22.43 5.24
C ASP A 388 2.30 21.32 4.79
N ASP A 389 2.91 21.45 3.62
CA ASP A 389 3.79 20.44 3.01
C ASP A 389 4.94 20.00 3.92
N ALA A 390 5.54 20.93 4.66
CA ALA A 390 6.72 20.67 5.48
C ALA A 390 6.81 21.61 6.69
N ILE A 391 6.42 21.12 7.87
CA ILE A 391 6.39 21.94 9.09
C ILE A 391 7.78 21.93 9.73
N ALA A 392 8.40 23.10 9.84
CA ALA A 392 9.73 23.23 10.41
C ALA A 392 9.80 22.90 11.91
N GLN A 393 11.00 22.59 12.41
CA GLN A 393 11.25 22.34 13.82
C GLN A 393 10.71 23.48 14.71
N GLY A 394 10.00 23.09 15.78
CA GLY A 394 9.38 23.99 16.74
C GLY A 394 8.14 24.72 16.23
N LYS A 395 7.75 24.55 14.96
CA LYS A 395 6.56 25.17 14.37
C LYS A 395 5.32 24.31 14.54
N THR A 396 4.17 24.96 14.40
CA THR A 396 2.85 24.36 14.53
C THR A 396 2.03 24.69 13.29
N TYR A 397 1.26 23.72 12.82
CA TYR A 397 0.30 23.86 11.73
C TYR A 397 -1.03 23.23 12.14
N THR A 398 -2.14 23.76 11.65
CA THR A 398 -3.46 23.17 11.91
C THR A 398 -4.06 22.67 10.60
N TYR A 399 -4.06 21.36 10.42
CA TYR A 399 -4.71 20.70 9.31
C TYR A 399 -6.22 20.62 9.55
N ARG A 400 -7.00 20.80 8.48
CA ARG A 400 -8.45 20.66 8.48
C ARG A 400 -8.88 19.77 7.33
N TRP A 401 -9.45 18.62 7.68
CA TRP A 401 -9.99 17.64 6.75
C TRP A 401 -11.48 17.47 6.98
N THR A 402 -12.20 17.01 5.96
CA THR A 402 -13.64 16.79 6.00
C THR A 402 -13.98 15.39 5.52
N VAL A 403 -15.08 14.86 6.02
CA VAL A 403 -15.57 13.52 5.64
C VAL A 403 -16.95 13.66 5.00
N PRO A 404 -17.04 14.08 3.73
CA PRO A 404 -18.30 14.00 3.00
C PRO A 404 -18.70 12.53 2.76
N GLU A 405 -19.93 12.30 2.30
CA GLU A 405 -20.46 10.94 2.09
C GLU A 405 -19.61 10.13 1.11
N GLU A 406 -19.06 10.79 0.08
CA GLU A 406 -18.19 10.18 -0.91
C GLU A 406 -16.90 9.61 -0.32
N MET A 407 -16.39 10.20 0.76
CA MET A 407 -15.19 9.73 1.48
C MET A 407 -15.52 8.66 2.53
N GLY A 408 -16.80 8.45 2.83
CA GLY A 408 -17.27 7.51 3.84
C GLY A 408 -17.35 6.06 3.36
N PRO A 409 -17.57 5.12 4.29
CA PRO A 409 -17.88 3.73 3.95
C PRO A 409 -19.12 3.64 3.06
N SER A 410 -19.06 2.80 2.02
CA SER A 410 -20.21 2.47 1.18
C SER A 410 -21.27 1.64 1.94
N THR A 411 -22.38 1.32 1.27
CA THR A 411 -23.39 0.40 1.80
C THR A 411 -22.83 -0.99 2.05
N SER A 412 -21.94 -1.49 1.18
CA SER A 412 -21.31 -2.80 1.27
C SER A 412 -20.19 -2.85 2.31
N ASP A 413 -19.66 -1.69 2.71
CA ASP A 413 -18.59 -1.60 3.70
C ASP A 413 -19.07 -1.82 5.15
N ALA A 414 -18.11 -2.20 5.99
CA ALA A 414 -18.26 -2.23 7.43
C ALA A 414 -18.59 -0.83 8.00
N GLN A 415 -18.96 -0.78 9.29
CA GLN A 415 -19.32 0.48 9.96
C GLN A 415 -18.21 1.54 9.94
N CYS A 416 -16.95 1.13 9.81
CA CYS A 416 -15.80 2.01 9.66
C CYS A 416 -14.78 1.40 8.72
N LEU A 417 -14.20 2.23 7.87
CA LEU A 417 -13.01 1.94 7.10
C LEU A 417 -11.78 2.23 7.94
N THR A 418 -10.79 1.37 7.81
CA THR A 418 -9.45 1.63 8.32
C THR A 418 -8.68 2.41 7.26
N SER A 419 -7.78 3.29 7.67
CA SER A 419 -6.83 4.01 6.82
C SER A 419 -5.67 4.47 7.70
N MET A 420 -4.77 5.30 7.17
CA MET A 420 -3.64 5.84 7.89
C MET A 420 -3.41 7.31 7.57
N TYR A 421 -2.65 7.95 8.45
CA TYR A 421 -2.00 9.23 8.19
C TYR A 421 -0.49 9.05 8.41
N LEU A 422 0.32 9.84 7.70
CA LEU A 422 1.78 9.75 7.75
C LEU A 422 2.43 11.09 7.41
N SER A 423 3.72 11.24 7.69
CA SER A 423 4.50 12.36 7.12
C SER A 423 4.83 12.05 5.67
N PHE A 424 4.74 13.06 4.82
CA PHE A 424 4.95 12.98 3.37
C PHE A 424 5.89 14.10 2.88
N VAL A 425 6.85 14.49 3.73
CA VAL A 425 7.97 15.36 3.33
C VAL A 425 8.98 14.53 2.55
N ASP A 426 9.35 13.37 3.10
CA ASP A 426 10.04 12.28 2.41
C ASP A 426 9.26 10.99 2.70
N PRO A 427 8.35 10.56 1.79
CA PRO A 427 7.41 9.48 2.06
C PRO A 427 8.08 8.12 2.30
N THR A 428 9.34 7.97 1.89
CA THR A 428 10.14 6.78 2.17
C THR A 428 10.77 6.87 3.55
N LYS A 429 11.59 7.90 3.80
CA LYS A 429 12.39 7.99 5.03
C LYS A 429 11.55 8.31 6.26
N ASP A 430 10.53 9.15 6.13
CA ASP A 430 9.68 9.55 7.25
C ASP A 430 8.93 8.33 7.82
N ARG A 431 8.44 7.47 6.92
CA ARG A 431 7.74 6.23 7.27
C ARG A 431 8.64 5.26 8.04
N TYR A 432 9.85 4.98 7.54
CA TYR A 432 10.81 4.10 8.24
C TYR A 432 11.32 4.72 9.54
N SER A 433 11.37 6.05 9.62
CA SER A 433 11.70 6.77 10.85
C SER A 433 10.62 6.62 11.93
N GLY A 434 9.38 6.31 11.55
CA GLY A 434 8.28 5.93 12.45
C GLY A 434 7.04 6.82 12.39
N LEU A 435 6.96 7.77 11.46
CA LEU A 435 5.89 8.77 11.40
C LEU A 435 4.67 8.28 10.63
N PHE A 436 3.84 7.48 11.30
CA PHE A 436 2.55 7.07 10.79
C PHE A 436 1.58 6.73 11.93
N GLY A 437 0.28 6.82 11.66
CA GLY A 437 -0.76 6.46 12.62
C GLY A 437 -2.07 6.10 11.93
N PRO A 438 -3.01 5.48 12.66
CA PRO A 438 -4.27 5.02 12.10
C PRO A 438 -5.31 6.14 12.00
N LEU A 439 -6.08 6.11 10.92
CA LEU A 439 -7.22 6.97 10.66
C LEU A 439 -8.45 6.09 10.38
N LEU A 440 -9.52 6.24 11.16
CA LEU A 440 -10.77 5.50 10.93
C LEU A 440 -11.89 6.44 10.50
N VAL A 441 -12.55 6.10 9.39
CA VAL A 441 -13.70 6.83 8.88
C VAL A 441 -14.93 5.94 9.00
N CYS A 442 -15.94 6.39 9.75
CA CYS A 442 -17.10 5.62 10.15
C CYS A 442 -18.41 6.13 9.53
N LYS A 443 -19.40 5.24 9.39
CA LYS A 443 -20.79 5.60 9.10
C LYS A 443 -21.31 6.47 10.25
N LYS A 444 -22.19 7.42 9.91
CA LYS A 444 -22.81 8.33 10.89
C LYS A 444 -23.50 7.55 12.03
N GLY A 445 -23.25 7.97 13.27
CA GLY A 445 -23.79 7.36 14.49
C GLY A 445 -23.06 6.10 14.99
N SER A 446 -21.94 5.70 14.37
CA SER A 446 -21.16 4.51 14.75
C SER A 446 -20.22 4.73 15.94
N LEU A 447 -19.88 5.99 16.26
CA LEU A 447 -18.98 6.37 17.34
C LEU A 447 -19.77 6.78 18.59
N ASP A 448 -19.24 6.45 19.76
CA ASP A 448 -19.74 6.88 21.07
C ASP A 448 -19.19 8.26 21.49
N SER A 449 -19.50 8.69 22.71
CA SER A 449 -19.05 9.97 23.26
C SER A 449 -17.54 10.07 23.50
N ASP A 450 -16.85 8.93 23.63
CA ASP A 450 -15.39 8.85 23.77
C ASP A 450 -14.69 8.70 22.40
N ASN A 451 -15.47 8.91 21.32
CA ASN A 451 -15.06 8.73 19.93
C ASN A 451 -14.66 7.29 19.59
N LYS A 452 -15.08 6.26 20.34
CA LYS A 452 -14.79 4.85 20.03
C LYS A 452 -15.94 4.20 19.29
N GLN A 453 -15.66 3.12 18.57
CA GLN A 453 -16.72 2.42 17.86
C GLN A 453 -17.69 1.73 18.83
N LYS A 454 -18.99 2.05 18.69
CA LYS A 454 -20.06 1.41 19.48
C LYS A 454 -20.06 -0.10 19.28
N HIS A 455 -20.28 -0.84 20.36
CA HIS A 455 -20.48 -2.29 20.39
C HIS A 455 -19.26 -3.15 20.01
N TYR A 456 -18.08 -2.57 19.81
CA TYR A 456 -16.87 -3.31 19.47
C TYR A 456 -15.70 -2.91 20.36
N ARG A 457 -14.88 -3.90 20.71
CA ARG A 457 -13.51 -3.66 21.13
C ARG A 457 -12.63 -3.55 19.89
N GLU A 458 -11.84 -2.50 19.80
CA GLU A 458 -11.00 -2.21 18.64
C GLU A 458 -9.55 -2.64 18.90
N PHE A 459 -8.96 -3.36 17.95
CA PHE A 459 -7.52 -3.57 17.88
C PHE A 459 -7.01 -3.09 16.53
N ILE A 460 -5.99 -2.25 16.56
CA ILE A 460 -5.33 -1.72 15.37
C ILE A 460 -3.95 -2.34 15.27
N LEU A 461 -3.70 -3.09 14.20
CA LEU A 461 -2.44 -3.76 13.95
C LEU A 461 -1.84 -3.27 12.64
N HIS A 462 -0.57 -2.89 12.68
CA HIS A 462 0.23 -2.53 11.55
C HIS A 462 1.36 -3.54 11.37
N PHE A 463 1.31 -4.27 10.27
CA PHE A 463 2.30 -5.26 9.89
C PHE A 463 3.32 -4.61 8.95
N VAL A 464 4.59 -4.61 9.35
CA VAL A 464 5.64 -3.91 8.60
C VAL A 464 6.98 -4.59 8.75
N VAL A 465 7.82 -4.45 7.72
CA VAL A 465 9.26 -4.68 7.82
C VAL A 465 9.95 -3.33 7.84
N THR A 466 10.30 -2.85 9.03
CA THR A 466 10.96 -1.56 9.21
C THR A 466 12.43 -1.65 8.81
N LEU A 467 12.81 -0.95 7.73
CA LEU A 467 14.19 -0.87 7.24
C LEU A 467 14.91 0.29 7.93
N GLU A 468 15.53 0.04 9.09
CA GLU A 468 16.19 1.08 9.89
C GLU A 468 17.40 1.72 9.18
N LYS A 469 17.97 1.06 8.15
CA LYS A 469 19.01 1.65 7.29
C LYS A 469 18.50 2.84 6.46
N VAL A 470 17.20 2.88 6.16
CA VAL A 470 16.58 3.94 5.34
C VAL A 470 16.14 5.13 6.21
N SER A 471 15.97 4.93 7.51
CA SER A 471 15.56 5.96 8.48
C SER A 471 16.47 7.20 8.46
N TRP A 472 15.89 8.38 8.70
CA TRP A 472 16.66 9.62 8.92
C TRP A 472 17.64 9.52 10.09
N TYR A 473 17.37 8.62 11.03
CA TYR A 473 18.14 8.43 12.25
C TYR A 473 19.21 7.35 12.11
N TYR A 474 19.42 6.79 10.91
CA TYR A 474 20.38 5.72 10.70
C TYR A 474 21.80 6.07 11.17
N GLU A 475 22.31 7.27 10.82
CA GLU A 475 23.64 7.73 11.27
C GLU A 475 23.75 7.83 12.79
N PHE A 476 22.73 8.38 13.45
CA PHE A 476 22.67 8.41 14.91
C PHE A 476 22.65 6.98 15.50
N ASN A 477 21.88 6.09 14.89
CA ASN A 477 21.75 4.71 15.35
C ASN A 477 23.05 3.90 15.16
N LYS A 478 23.82 4.16 14.11
CA LYS A 478 25.15 3.57 13.91
C LYS A 478 26.10 3.86 15.07
N GLN A 479 26.04 5.08 15.63
CA GLN A 479 26.86 5.46 16.78
C GLN A 479 26.56 4.64 18.03
N GLN A 480 25.42 3.94 18.07
CA GLN A 480 25.08 3.05 19.17
C GLN A 480 25.83 1.71 19.12
N ALA A 481 26.41 1.31 17.97
CA ALA A 481 27.22 0.09 17.87
C ALA A 481 28.52 0.21 18.71
N LYS A 482 29.12 -0.92 19.11
CA LYS A 482 30.32 -0.86 19.97
C LYS A 482 31.54 -0.26 19.26
N ASN A 483 31.67 -0.49 17.94
CA ASN A 483 32.74 0.09 17.14
C ASN A 483 32.28 0.38 15.69
N ILE A 484 31.85 1.62 15.45
CA ILE A 484 31.31 2.08 14.16
C ILE A 484 32.25 1.85 12.97
N SER A 485 33.57 1.87 13.16
CA SER A 485 34.54 1.70 12.06
C SER A 485 34.56 0.28 11.49
N THR A 486 33.97 -0.69 12.18
CA THR A 486 33.87 -2.09 11.75
C THR A 486 32.58 -2.38 10.96
N ILE A 487 31.69 -1.41 10.82
CA ILE A 487 30.44 -1.57 10.08
C ILE A 487 30.74 -1.60 8.59
N ASN A 488 30.50 -2.75 7.95
CA ASN A 488 30.41 -2.86 6.52
C ASN A 488 28.93 -2.74 6.11
N GLU A 489 28.55 -1.62 5.50
CA GLU A 489 27.15 -1.38 5.09
C GLU A 489 26.68 -2.22 3.90
N ALA A 490 27.61 -2.87 3.19
CA ALA A 490 27.33 -3.83 2.14
C ALA A 490 27.22 -5.28 2.67
N ASP A 491 27.59 -5.54 3.93
CA ASP A 491 27.42 -6.86 4.55
C ASP A 491 25.93 -7.21 4.66
N LEU A 492 25.53 -8.32 4.05
CA LEU A 492 24.14 -8.81 4.11
C LEU A 492 23.72 -9.12 5.55
N GLY A 493 24.64 -9.61 6.38
CA GLY A 493 24.36 -9.85 7.79
C GLY A 493 23.98 -8.56 8.54
N TYR A 494 24.72 -7.49 8.28
CA TYR A 494 24.45 -6.17 8.85
C TYR A 494 23.17 -5.57 8.29
N ILE A 495 22.97 -5.61 6.97
CA ILE A 495 21.73 -5.15 6.34
C ILE A 495 20.53 -5.85 6.97
N ASN A 496 20.57 -7.19 7.10
CA ASN A 496 19.48 -7.97 7.67
C ASN A 496 19.29 -7.72 9.17
N SER A 497 20.35 -7.40 9.93
CA SER A 497 20.24 -7.05 11.36
C SER A 497 19.41 -5.79 11.61
N ASN A 498 19.27 -4.91 10.61
CA ASN A 498 18.52 -3.65 10.68
C ASN A 498 17.15 -3.72 9.98
N LYS A 499 16.68 -4.92 9.62
CA LYS A 499 15.33 -5.17 9.07
C LYS A 499 14.43 -5.71 10.17
N MET A 500 13.69 -4.84 10.84
CA MET A 500 12.83 -5.25 11.96
C MET A 500 11.47 -5.70 11.44
N HIS A 501 11.13 -6.97 11.63
CA HIS A 501 9.84 -7.55 11.20
C HIS A 501 8.84 -7.44 12.36
N ASP A 502 8.06 -6.36 12.39
CA ASP A 502 7.32 -5.95 13.58
C ASP A 502 5.81 -5.82 13.37
N ILE A 503 5.09 -5.86 14.50
CA ILE A 503 3.69 -5.49 14.61
C ILE A 503 3.63 -4.31 15.58
N ASN A 504 3.21 -3.15 15.10
CA ASN A 504 3.16 -1.90 15.88
C ASN A 504 4.49 -1.57 16.59
N GLY A 505 5.63 -1.88 15.96
CA GLY A 505 6.96 -1.65 16.53
C GLY A 505 7.45 -2.72 17.50
N TYR A 506 6.74 -3.84 17.69
CA TYR A 506 7.18 -4.92 18.57
C TYR A 506 7.40 -6.24 17.84
N VAL A 507 8.32 -7.03 18.37
CA VAL A 507 8.69 -8.35 17.83
C VAL A 507 8.68 -9.45 18.89
N TYR A 508 8.63 -10.71 18.46
CA TYR A 508 8.75 -11.90 19.33
C TYR A 508 7.80 -11.89 20.56
N GLY A 509 6.53 -11.53 20.33
CA GLY A 509 5.48 -11.53 21.36
C GLY A 509 5.53 -10.37 22.36
N ASN A 510 6.33 -9.33 22.11
CA ASN A 510 6.46 -8.20 23.03
C ASN A 510 5.31 -7.18 22.96
N LEU A 511 4.42 -7.26 21.96
CA LEU A 511 3.26 -6.38 21.79
C LEU A 511 2.29 -6.50 22.98
N PRO A 512 2.06 -5.44 23.77
CA PRO A 512 1.16 -5.49 24.92
C PRO A 512 -0.30 -5.24 24.53
N GLY A 513 -1.23 -5.44 25.46
CA GLY A 513 -2.61 -4.93 25.34
C GLY A 513 -3.56 -5.71 24.44
N LEU A 514 -3.14 -6.84 23.86
CA LEU A 514 -3.99 -7.74 23.05
C LEU A 514 -4.74 -8.77 23.92
N SER A 515 -5.60 -8.29 24.82
CA SER A 515 -6.46 -9.12 25.66
C SER A 515 -7.93 -8.83 25.39
N THR A 516 -8.79 -9.83 25.38
CA THR A 516 -10.25 -9.66 25.21
C THR A 516 -11.00 -10.69 26.05
N CYS A 517 -12.28 -10.41 26.34
CA CYS A 517 -13.15 -11.35 27.04
C CYS A 517 -13.80 -12.32 26.04
N ARG A 518 -14.07 -13.55 26.50
CA ARG A 518 -14.85 -14.50 25.70
C ARG A 518 -16.23 -13.92 25.38
N GLY A 519 -16.64 -14.00 24.11
CA GLY A 519 -17.93 -13.49 23.64
C GLY A 519 -17.95 -12.00 23.27
N GLU A 520 -16.88 -11.27 23.55
CA GLU A 520 -16.75 -9.85 23.17
C GLU A 520 -16.70 -9.70 21.64
N ARG A 521 -17.39 -8.69 21.11
CA ARG A 521 -17.33 -8.34 19.69
C ARG A 521 -16.05 -7.55 19.43
N VAL A 522 -15.21 -8.03 18.52
CA VAL A 522 -13.91 -7.44 18.23
C VAL A 522 -13.85 -6.95 16.77
N ALA A 523 -13.40 -5.72 16.59
CA ALA A 523 -13.07 -5.13 15.31
C ALA A 523 -11.53 -5.08 15.18
N TRP A 524 -11.01 -5.83 14.20
CA TRP A 524 -9.60 -5.80 13.85
C TRP A 524 -9.40 -4.83 12.68
N HIS A 525 -8.64 -3.78 12.94
CA HIS A 525 -8.24 -2.78 11.96
C HIS A 525 -6.80 -3.09 11.58
N ILE A 526 -6.62 -3.75 10.44
CA ILE A 526 -5.32 -4.25 10.03
C ILE A 526 -4.79 -3.36 8.92
N MET A 527 -3.54 -2.95 9.04
CA MET A 527 -2.82 -2.14 8.08
C MET A 527 -1.52 -2.86 7.75
N SER A 528 -1.02 -2.68 6.54
CA SER A 528 0.31 -3.12 6.18
C SER A 528 1.06 -2.05 5.41
N ALA A 529 2.34 -1.90 5.74
CA ALA A 529 3.26 -1.08 5.00
C ALA A 529 4.36 -1.95 4.39
N ILE A 530 4.53 -1.78 3.07
CA ILE A 530 5.78 -2.01 2.33
C ILE A 530 6.07 -3.45 1.89
N ARG A 531 5.28 -4.46 2.28
CA ARG A 531 5.38 -5.83 1.73
C ARG A 531 4.03 -6.55 1.77
N MET A 532 3.96 -7.74 1.19
CA MET A 532 2.85 -8.65 1.42
C MET A 532 2.99 -9.32 2.80
N HIS A 533 1.90 -9.32 3.56
CA HIS A 533 1.81 -10.03 4.83
C HIS A 533 0.57 -10.92 4.82
N SER A 534 0.57 -11.98 5.63
CA SER A 534 -0.66 -12.70 5.97
C SER A 534 -0.80 -12.72 7.48
N ALA A 535 -1.89 -12.14 7.98
CA ALA A 535 -2.22 -12.12 9.40
C ALA A 535 -3.13 -13.30 9.73
N SER A 536 -2.66 -14.23 10.56
CA SER A 536 -3.40 -15.43 10.97
C SER A 536 -3.85 -15.34 12.44
N PHE A 537 -5.12 -15.67 12.68
CA PHE A 537 -5.77 -15.60 13.99
C PHE A 537 -5.96 -17.00 14.57
N TYR A 538 -5.03 -17.45 15.41
CA TYR A 538 -5.08 -18.82 15.92
C TYR A 538 -6.27 -19.04 16.86
N GLY A 539 -6.94 -20.18 16.70
CA GLY A 539 -8.13 -20.57 17.46
C GLY A 539 -9.39 -19.73 17.17
N ASN A 540 -9.35 -18.81 16.20
CA ASN A 540 -10.42 -17.85 15.96
C ASN A 540 -10.60 -17.58 14.47
N THR A 541 -11.83 -17.70 13.95
CA THR A 541 -12.17 -17.14 12.63
C THR A 541 -12.61 -15.69 12.74
N ILE A 542 -12.55 -14.97 11.63
CA ILE A 542 -12.98 -13.59 11.42
C ILE A 542 -13.87 -13.51 10.17
N LEU A 543 -14.73 -12.50 10.09
CA LEU A 543 -15.52 -12.17 8.90
C LEU A 543 -14.81 -11.04 8.16
N PHE A 544 -14.41 -11.31 6.92
CA PHE A 544 -13.77 -10.36 6.02
C PHE A 544 -14.56 -10.35 4.71
N GLN A 545 -15.09 -9.18 4.31
CA GLN A 545 -15.94 -9.01 3.11
C GLN A 545 -17.05 -10.07 3.00
N GLY A 546 -17.76 -10.32 4.11
CA GLY A 546 -18.83 -11.32 4.17
C GLY A 546 -18.38 -12.79 4.20
N LYS A 547 -17.09 -13.08 4.05
CA LYS A 547 -16.53 -14.44 4.07
C LYS A 547 -15.88 -14.74 5.42
N ARG A 548 -16.05 -15.97 5.91
CA ARG A 548 -15.39 -16.45 7.14
C ARG A 548 -14.00 -16.96 6.80
N VAL A 549 -12.98 -16.36 7.38
CA VAL A 549 -11.56 -16.72 7.18
C VAL A 549 -10.85 -16.81 8.54
N ASP A 550 -9.68 -17.44 8.60
CA ASP A 550 -8.79 -17.43 9.77
C ASP A 550 -7.51 -16.62 9.52
N SER A 551 -7.30 -16.23 8.26
CA SER A 551 -6.13 -15.56 7.76
C SER A 551 -6.52 -14.55 6.71
N VAL A 552 -5.79 -13.44 6.68
CA VAL A 552 -6.05 -12.31 5.79
C VAL A 552 -4.74 -11.94 5.14
N GLY A 553 -4.72 -12.02 3.81
CA GLY A 553 -3.66 -11.42 3.00
C GLY A 553 -3.75 -9.91 3.11
N LEU A 554 -2.61 -9.27 3.33
CA LEU A 554 -2.44 -7.83 3.41
C LEU A 554 -1.39 -7.46 2.37
N ILE A 555 -1.73 -6.52 1.51
CA ILE A 555 -0.79 -5.91 0.59
C ILE A 555 -0.82 -4.41 0.84
N GLN A 556 0.30 -3.75 0.56
CA GLN A 556 0.54 -2.39 0.98
C GLN A 556 -0.61 -1.44 0.59
N GLY A 557 -1.03 -0.62 1.55
CA GLY A 557 -2.01 0.43 1.30
C GLY A 557 -3.46 -0.06 1.26
N GLU A 558 -3.73 -1.36 1.35
CA GLU A 558 -5.06 -1.85 1.71
C GLU A 558 -5.19 -1.95 3.24
N PRO A 559 -5.83 -0.98 3.89
CA PRO A 559 -6.23 -1.12 5.26
C PRO A 559 -7.40 -2.13 5.33
N VAL A 560 -7.06 -3.39 5.55
CA VAL A 560 -8.03 -4.47 5.65
C VAL A 560 -8.70 -4.45 7.01
N ARG A 561 -10.03 -4.30 7.03
CA ARG A 561 -10.83 -4.48 8.24
C ARG A 561 -11.42 -5.88 8.31
N CYS A 562 -11.21 -6.54 9.44
CA CYS A 562 -11.82 -7.84 9.75
C CYS A 562 -12.75 -7.70 10.96
N THR A 563 -14.00 -8.14 10.81
CA THR A 563 -15.00 -8.15 11.90
C THR A 563 -15.23 -9.58 12.34
N LYS A 564 -15.05 -9.96 13.61
CA LYS A 564 -15.44 -11.31 14.05
C LYS A 564 -16.93 -11.39 14.42
N LEU A 565 -17.59 -12.47 14.01
CA LEU A 565 -18.74 -13.05 14.71
C LEU A 565 -18.49 -14.54 15.00
N GLN A 566 -18.70 -14.91 16.26
CA GLN A 566 -18.73 -16.26 16.84
C GLN A 566 -17.38 -16.96 17.08
N ILE A 567 -17.06 -17.15 18.36
CA ILE A 567 -16.12 -18.15 18.86
C ILE A 567 -16.76 -19.51 18.59
N VAL A 568 -16.14 -20.35 17.77
CA VAL A 568 -16.55 -21.75 17.65
C VAL A 568 -16.17 -22.43 18.96
N GLU A 569 -17.14 -23.08 19.59
CA GLU A 569 -17.02 -23.77 20.86
C GLU A 569 -15.88 -24.79 20.83
N TYR A 570 -14.89 -24.59 21.70
CA TYR A 570 -14.21 -25.69 22.36
C TYR A 570 -14.21 -25.40 23.85
N THR A 571 -14.66 -26.40 24.61
CA THR A 571 -14.91 -26.38 26.05
C THR A 571 -13.73 -25.85 26.87
N ALA A 572 -13.80 -24.61 27.35
CA ALA A 572 -13.04 -24.13 28.51
C ALA A 572 -13.71 -22.89 29.14
N ASP A 573 -13.87 -22.95 30.46
CA ASP A 573 -14.24 -21.94 31.48
C ASP A 573 -14.62 -20.50 31.01
N PRO A 574 -15.85 -20.01 31.30
CA PRO A 574 -16.32 -18.67 30.94
C PRO A 574 -15.67 -17.50 31.71
N HIS A 575 -14.82 -17.74 32.71
CA HIS A 575 -14.21 -16.68 33.53
C HIS A 575 -12.77 -16.28 33.15
N ARG A 576 -12.19 -16.81 32.06
CA ARG A 576 -10.81 -16.47 31.65
C ARG A 576 -10.76 -15.52 30.46
N CYS A 577 -10.12 -14.36 30.65
CA CYS A 577 -9.61 -13.54 29.56
C CYS A 577 -8.35 -14.20 28.97
N ASN A 578 -8.31 -14.41 27.66
CA ASN A 578 -7.17 -15.05 26.99
C ASN A 578 -6.37 -14.03 26.18
N THR A 579 -5.04 -14.21 26.13
CA THR A 579 -4.16 -13.49 25.21
C THR A 579 -4.35 -14.04 23.80
N LEU A 580 -4.58 -13.16 22.83
CA LEU A 580 -4.69 -13.55 21.42
C LEU A 580 -3.30 -13.73 20.81
N LEU A 581 -3.09 -14.88 20.14
CA LEU A 581 -1.88 -15.11 19.35
C LEU A 581 -2.18 -14.75 17.89
N VAL A 582 -1.54 -13.68 17.41
CA VAL A 582 -1.57 -13.28 16.00
C VAL A 582 -0.19 -13.55 15.42
N TYR A 583 -0.14 -14.34 14.35
CA TYR A 583 1.11 -14.71 13.68
C TYR A 583 1.20 -14.09 12.29
N VAL A 584 2.43 -13.91 11.81
CA VAL A 584 2.72 -13.40 10.46
C VAL A 584 3.49 -14.43 9.69
N ASN A 585 2.98 -14.80 8.52
CA ASN A 585 3.80 -15.47 7.51
C ASN A 585 4.24 -14.41 6.47
N ILE A 586 5.54 -14.13 6.40
CA ILE A 586 6.11 -13.21 5.40
C ILE A 586 6.69 -14.08 4.30
N ASN A 587 5.93 -14.24 3.21
CA ASN A 587 6.32 -15.13 2.13
C ASN A 587 7.07 -14.33 1.06
N ILE A 588 8.39 -14.16 1.23
CA ILE A 588 9.29 -13.85 0.11
C ILE A 588 10.57 -14.68 0.32
N HIS A 589 10.74 -15.64 -0.60
CA HIS A 589 11.82 -16.62 -0.76
C HIS A 589 11.89 -17.88 0.13
N LYS A 590 12.13 -18.97 -0.60
CA LYS A 590 12.26 -20.38 -0.22
C LYS A 590 13.02 -20.59 1.09
N HIS A 591 12.33 -21.13 2.09
CA HIS A 591 12.69 -22.40 2.71
C HIS A 591 11.45 -22.99 3.39
N LYS A 592 11.07 -24.21 2.98
CA LYS A 592 10.11 -25.02 3.71
C LYS A 592 10.62 -25.20 5.13
N THR A 593 9.87 -24.75 6.13
CA THR A 593 10.04 -25.22 7.50
C THR A 593 8.69 -25.77 7.97
N PHE A 594 8.45 -27.03 7.62
CA PHE A 594 7.51 -27.89 8.34
C PHE A 594 8.19 -28.35 9.63
N ILE A 595 7.64 -27.97 10.78
CA ILE A 595 7.84 -28.65 12.07
C ILE A 595 6.60 -28.29 12.91
N SER A 596 5.90 -29.14 13.65
CA SER A 596 5.73 -30.58 13.80
C SER A 596 4.59 -30.68 14.81
N THR A 597 3.68 -31.61 14.61
CA THR A 597 2.69 -32.04 15.61
C THR A 597 3.35 -32.30 16.98
N ARG A 598 2.73 -31.77 18.04
CA ARG A 598 2.19 -32.54 19.15
C ARG A 598 1.07 -31.77 19.83
#